data_AF-A0A661YYZ4-F1
#
_entry.id   AF-A0A661YYZ4-F1
#
_cell.length_a   1.000
_cell.length_b   1.000
_cell.length_c   1.000
_cell.angle_alpha   90.00
_cell.angle_beta   90.00
_cell.angle_gamma   90.00
#
_symmetry.space_group_name_H-M   'P 1'
#
loop_
_entity.id
_entity.type
_entity.pdbx_description
1 polymer ?
#
loop_
_entity_poly.entity_id
_entity_poly.type
_entity_poly.pdbx_seq_one_letter_code
_entity_poly.pdbx_strand_id
1 'polypeptide(L)'
;MEEQDNNAKNSRRSFLKKGIALGAFSATALAIASFQKDDVDETGEKVKLLSPEGEVVEIDKAYVKPAQDLHLPLDSKKIREGIPNRKFVMVIDLARCKNALKCVSACNKHHNITGKNAWLKVYKMQESNDTAPYWMPSTCQHCDQPACVTVCPVDATFKRRDGLVLVDNDRCIGCRFCMAACPYSARVFNWEEHNQGEITMNMGMTQNMSTPEHAGMPSIKGTVDKCDFCPHAIEK
;
A
#
# COMPACT_ATOMS: atom_id res chain seq x y z
N MET A 1 43.91 -43.91 -13.83
CA MET A 1 44.12 -42.71 -13.01
C MET A 1 43.04 -41.72 -13.45
N GLU A 2 41.81 -41.81 -12.94
CA GLU A 2 41.39 -41.30 -11.59
C GLU A 2 41.65 -39.78 -11.54
N GLU A 3 40.68 -38.89 -11.33
CA GLU A 3 39.66 -38.78 -10.27
C GLU A 3 38.39 -38.08 -10.83
N GLN A 4 37.19 -38.65 -10.71
CA GLN A 4 36.17 -38.46 -9.65
C GLN A 4 35.54 -37.05 -9.55
N ASP A 5 34.39 -36.93 -10.22
CA ASP A 5 33.41 -35.84 -10.14
C ASP A 5 32.61 -35.95 -8.83
N ASN A 6 32.84 -35.01 -7.91
CA ASN A 6 32.18 -34.94 -6.60
C ASN A 6 30.86 -34.18 -6.70
N ASN A 7 29.75 -34.88 -6.92
CA ASN A 7 28.40 -34.33 -6.71
C ASN A 7 27.64 -35.14 -5.66
N ALA A 8 27.89 -34.79 -4.40
CA ALA A 8 27.25 -35.39 -3.24
C ALA A 8 25.76 -35.01 -3.19
N LYS A 9 24.92 -36.01 -3.44
CA LYS A 9 23.47 -36.03 -3.20
C LYS A 9 23.14 -35.61 -1.76
N ASN A 10 22.66 -34.38 -1.57
CA ASN A 10 21.88 -33.99 -0.40
C ASN A 10 20.48 -33.57 -0.84
N SER A 11 19.65 -34.58 -1.13
CA SER A 11 18.22 -34.41 -1.41
C SER A 11 17.48 -34.02 -0.13
N ARG A 12 16.66 -32.96 -0.23
CA ARG A 12 15.67 -32.47 0.76
C ARG A 12 14.86 -33.57 1.47
N ARG A 13 14.79 -34.78 0.92
CA ARG A 13 14.16 -35.95 1.54
C ARG A 13 14.86 -36.47 2.81
N SER A 14 16.15 -36.21 3.02
CA SER A 14 16.86 -36.66 4.25
C SER A 14 16.51 -35.81 5.48
N PHE A 15 16.16 -34.53 5.27
CA PHE A 15 15.75 -33.60 6.32
C PHE A 15 14.38 -33.97 6.89
N LEU A 16 13.41 -34.29 6.02
CA LEU A 16 12.07 -34.72 6.44
C LEU A 16 12.08 -36.07 7.18
N LYS A 17 12.98 -36.99 6.79
CA LYS A 17 13.12 -38.28 7.49
C LYS A 17 13.74 -38.15 8.89
N LYS A 18 14.63 -37.17 9.11
CA LYS A 18 15.22 -36.92 10.43
C LYS A 18 14.31 -36.09 11.34
N GLY A 19 13.43 -35.25 10.79
CA GLY A 19 12.47 -34.45 11.57
C GLY A 19 11.35 -35.27 12.23
N ILE A 20 10.92 -36.37 11.60
CA ILE A 20 9.83 -37.22 12.14
C ILE A 20 10.33 -38.15 13.26
N ALA A 21 11.63 -38.50 13.28
CA ALA A 21 12.20 -39.43 14.25
C ALA A 21 12.53 -38.82 15.63
N LEU A 22 12.41 -37.50 15.79
CA LEU A 22 12.63 -36.79 17.07
C LEU A 22 11.32 -36.28 17.70
N GLY A 23 10.16 -36.53 17.07
CA GLY A 23 8.85 -36.06 17.53
C GLY A 23 8.04 -37.08 18.35
N ALA A 24 8.67 -38.17 18.81
CA ALA A 24 8.07 -39.11 19.74
C ALA A 24 8.89 -39.09 21.03
N PHE A 25 8.22 -38.95 22.18
CA PHE A 25 8.73 -38.72 23.53
C PHE A 25 8.94 -37.26 23.93
N SER A 26 7.84 -36.61 24.35
CA SER A 26 7.64 -35.98 25.68
C SER A 26 6.67 -34.80 25.62
N ALA A 27 5.36 -35.10 25.57
CA ALA A 27 4.33 -34.15 25.98
C ALA A 27 3.06 -34.89 26.49
N THR A 28 3.25 -35.99 27.21
CA THR A 28 2.22 -36.49 28.13
C THR A 28 2.51 -35.87 29.50
N ALA A 29 1.72 -34.86 29.84
CA ALA A 29 1.70 -33.99 31.03
C ALA A 29 2.04 -32.53 30.68
N LEU A 30 1.13 -31.62 31.06
CA LEU A 30 1.13 -30.16 30.84
C LEU A 30 0.57 -29.65 29.51
N ALA A 31 -0.70 -29.95 29.24
CA ALA A 31 -1.55 -29.08 28.42
C ALA A 31 -3.01 -29.02 28.94
N ILE A 32 -3.20 -29.19 30.25
CA ILE A 32 -4.48 -28.90 30.94
C ILE A 32 -4.21 -27.83 31.99
N ALA A 33 -3.87 -26.61 31.55
CA ALA A 33 -3.89 -25.42 32.40
C ALA A 33 -3.60 -24.20 31.52
N SER A 34 -4.58 -23.77 30.73
CA SER A 34 -4.82 -22.37 30.32
C SER A 34 -5.93 -22.32 29.26
N PHE A 35 -7.08 -22.95 29.53
CA PHE A 35 -8.33 -22.38 29.04
C PHE A 35 -8.89 -21.60 30.24
N GLN A 36 -8.47 -20.34 30.37
CA GLN A 36 -9.25 -19.41 31.17
C GLN A 36 -10.61 -19.34 30.49
N LYS A 37 -11.60 -19.99 31.10
CA LYS A 37 -12.99 -19.70 30.83
C LYS A 37 -13.16 -18.27 31.30
N ASP A 38 -13.23 -17.33 30.37
CA ASP A 38 -13.74 -15.99 30.70
C ASP A 38 -15.16 -16.28 31.23
N ASP A 39 -15.37 -16.13 32.53
CA ASP A 39 -16.71 -16.21 33.13
C ASP A 39 -17.48 -14.97 32.65
N VAL A 40 -18.16 -15.15 31.53
CA VAL A 40 -19.00 -14.15 30.90
C VAL A 40 -20.43 -14.40 31.35
N ASP A 41 -21.03 -13.42 32.02
CA ASP A 41 -22.45 -13.48 32.40
C ASP A 41 -23.33 -13.45 31.15
N GLU A 42 -24.11 -14.53 30.93
CA GLU A 42 -24.99 -14.67 29.78
C GLU A 42 -26.09 -13.60 29.79
N THR A 43 -26.25 -12.89 28.68
CA THR A 43 -27.21 -11.78 28.58
C THR A 43 -28.61 -12.24 28.15
N GLY A 44 -28.72 -13.46 27.62
CA GLY A 44 -29.96 -14.03 27.07
C GLY A 44 -30.31 -13.51 25.68
N GLU A 45 -29.59 -12.50 25.18
CA GLU A 45 -29.77 -11.93 23.83
C GLU A 45 -28.89 -12.70 22.84
N LYS A 46 -29.52 -13.54 22.00
CA LYS A 46 -28.80 -14.31 20.97
C LYS A 46 -28.61 -13.51 19.69
N VAL A 47 -27.42 -13.61 19.10
CA VAL A 47 -27.10 -13.04 17.80
C VAL A 47 -26.68 -14.13 16.82
N LYS A 48 -27.11 -13.99 15.56
CA LYS A 48 -26.75 -14.90 14.46
C LYS A 48 -25.43 -14.45 13.85
N LEU A 49 -24.43 -15.33 13.86
CA LEU A 49 -23.12 -15.10 13.27
C LEU A 49 -22.82 -16.18 12.23
N LEU A 50 -21.94 -15.86 11.29
CA LEU A 50 -21.45 -16.84 10.30
C LEU A 50 -20.15 -17.45 10.83
N SER A 51 -20.07 -18.78 10.90
CA SER A 51 -18.84 -19.49 11.23
C SER A 51 -17.82 -19.37 10.09
N PRO A 52 -16.52 -19.58 10.36
CA PRO A 52 -15.49 -19.68 9.31
C PRO A 52 -15.80 -20.73 8.23
N GLU A 53 -16.56 -21.77 8.60
CA GLU A 53 -17.03 -22.84 7.73
C GLU A 53 -18.29 -22.46 6.93
N GLY A 54 -18.83 -21.25 7.13
CA GLY A 54 -19.98 -20.72 6.39
C GLY A 54 -21.35 -21.11 6.96
N GLU A 55 -21.41 -21.62 8.18
CA GLU A 55 -22.65 -22.01 8.85
C GLU A 55 -23.19 -20.88 9.73
N VAL A 56 -24.51 -20.75 9.85
CA VAL A 56 -25.12 -19.75 10.74
C VAL A 56 -25.21 -20.32 12.15
N VAL A 57 -24.48 -19.71 13.08
CA VAL A 57 -24.42 -20.10 14.49
C VAL A 57 -25.07 -19.01 15.35
N GLU A 58 -25.90 -19.40 16.31
CA GLU A 58 -26.48 -18.50 17.29
C GLU A 58 -25.65 -18.51 18.58
N ILE A 59 -25.10 -17.34 18.94
CA ILE A 59 -24.22 -17.18 20.10
C ILE A 59 -24.80 -16.06 20.98
N ASP A 60 -24.71 -16.19 22.31
CA ASP A 60 -25.07 -15.11 23.22
C ASP A 60 -24.17 -13.90 22.98
N LYS A 61 -24.78 -12.71 22.91
CA LYS A 61 -24.09 -11.43 22.68
C LYS A 61 -22.94 -11.19 23.66
N ALA A 62 -23.01 -11.74 24.86
CA ALA A 62 -21.95 -11.63 25.85
C ALA A 62 -20.62 -12.25 25.39
N TYR A 63 -20.67 -13.32 24.57
CA TYR A 63 -19.47 -13.94 23.98
C TYR A 63 -18.99 -13.22 22.72
N VAL A 64 -19.77 -12.28 22.18
CA VAL A 64 -19.40 -11.49 21.03
C VAL A 64 -18.61 -10.28 21.52
N LYS A 65 -17.30 -10.44 21.63
CA LYS A 65 -16.41 -9.28 21.71
C LYS A 65 -16.60 -8.52 20.38
N PRO A 66 -17.00 -7.24 20.40
CA PRO A 66 -16.94 -6.42 19.19
C PRO A 66 -15.52 -6.58 18.65
N ALA A 67 -15.36 -6.70 17.34
CA ALA A 67 -14.03 -6.54 16.76
C ALA A 67 -13.56 -5.16 17.22
N GLN A 68 -12.73 -5.14 18.27
CA GLN A 68 -12.12 -3.94 18.80
C GLN A 68 -11.56 -3.24 17.60
N ASP A 69 -12.06 -2.01 17.36
CA ASP A 69 -11.78 -1.19 16.19
C ASP A 69 -10.47 -1.66 15.58
N LEU A 70 -10.59 -2.59 14.62
CA LEU A 70 -9.49 -2.89 13.73
C LEU A 70 -9.11 -1.49 13.31
N HIS A 71 -7.90 -1.04 13.63
CA HIS A 71 -7.47 0.35 13.38
C HIS A 71 -7.56 0.54 11.87
N LEU A 72 -8.77 0.76 11.39
CA LEU A 72 -9.13 1.06 10.04
C LEU A 72 -8.62 2.48 9.96
N PRO A 73 -7.52 2.69 9.23
CA PRO A 73 -6.80 3.94 9.28
C PRO A 73 -7.76 5.05 8.87
N LEU A 74 -8.21 5.82 9.86
CA LEU A 74 -9.16 6.92 9.74
C LEU A 74 -10.53 6.45 9.20
N ASP A 75 -11.59 7.20 9.51
CA ASP A 75 -12.94 6.94 9.02
C ASP A 75 -12.94 6.99 7.49
N SER A 76 -12.79 5.82 6.85
CA SER A 76 -12.58 5.68 5.40
C SER A 76 -13.67 6.37 4.56
N LYS A 77 -14.85 6.63 5.14
CA LYS A 77 -15.89 7.45 4.51
C LYS A 77 -15.50 8.92 4.42
N LYS A 78 -14.97 9.52 5.49
CA LYS A 78 -14.56 10.94 5.51
C LYS A 78 -13.45 11.23 4.51
N ILE A 79 -12.49 10.31 4.37
CA ILE A 79 -11.37 10.46 3.43
C ILE A 79 -11.88 10.58 1.99
N ARG A 80 -12.91 9.80 1.62
CA ARG A 80 -13.50 9.79 0.27
C ARG A 80 -14.34 11.03 -0.03
N GLU A 81 -14.76 11.79 0.97
CA GLU A 81 -15.48 13.05 0.76
C GLU A 81 -14.53 14.15 0.29
N GLY A 82 -13.36 14.24 0.90
CA GLY A 82 -12.40 15.30 0.63
C GLY A 82 -12.91 16.69 1.00
N ILE A 83 -12.41 17.74 0.33
CA ILE A 83 -12.77 19.12 0.68
C ILE A 83 -14.11 19.48 0.01
N PRO A 84 -15.15 19.84 0.78
CA PRO A 84 -16.48 20.11 0.24
C PRO A 84 -16.47 21.33 -0.69
N ASN A 85 -17.28 21.27 -1.75
CA ASN A 85 -17.42 22.34 -2.75
C ASN A 85 -16.12 22.76 -3.46
N ARG A 86 -15.12 21.86 -3.53
CA ARG A 86 -13.87 22.07 -4.26
C ARG A 86 -13.65 21.00 -5.30
N LYS A 87 -12.91 21.37 -6.35
CA LYS A 87 -12.38 20.48 -7.38
C LYS A 87 -10.95 20.88 -7.68
N PHE A 88 -10.03 19.91 -7.65
CA PHE A 88 -8.61 20.18 -7.88
C PHE A 88 -8.21 19.88 -9.31
N VAL A 89 -7.47 20.82 -9.91
CA VAL A 89 -6.90 20.69 -11.25
C VAL A 89 -5.48 21.22 -11.21
N MET A 90 -4.57 20.55 -11.92
CA MET A 90 -3.19 20.98 -12.11
C MET A 90 -3.01 21.36 -13.58
N VAL A 91 -2.52 22.58 -13.83
CA VAL A 91 -2.19 23.05 -15.17
C VAL A 91 -0.69 23.26 -15.25
N ILE A 92 -0.05 22.61 -16.22
CA ILE A 92 1.39 22.71 -16.46
C ILE A 92 1.59 23.45 -17.78
N ASP A 93 2.14 24.66 -17.70
CA ASP A 93 2.54 25.43 -18.88
C ASP A 93 3.84 24.85 -19.48
N LEU A 94 3.70 24.14 -20.59
CA LEU A 94 4.80 23.48 -21.29
C LEU A 94 5.78 24.48 -21.93
N ALA A 95 5.34 25.67 -22.32
CA ALA A 95 6.21 26.68 -22.93
C ALA A 95 7.25 27.22 -21.93
N ARG A 96 6.92 27.16 -20.63
CA ARG A 96 7.79 27.60 -19.54
C ARG A 96 8.66 26.48 -18.98
N CYS A 97 8.47 25.23 -19.38
CA CYS A 97 9.28 24.12 -18.88
C CYS A 97 10.72 24.19 -19.45
N LYS A 98 11.71 24.35 -18.56
CA LYS A 98 13.14 24.45 -18.92
C LYS A 98 13.98 23.23 -18.50
N ASN A 99 13.35 22.11 -18.16
CA ASN A 99 14.02 20.91 -17.65
C ASN A 99 14.96 21.16 -16.46
N ALA A 100 14.60 22.06 -15.56
CA ALA A 100 15.40 22.35 -14.37
C ALA A 100 15.31 21.24 -13.29
N LEU A 101 14.42 20.24 -13.49
CA LEU A 101 14.17 19.10 -12.60
C LEU A 101 13.80 19.44 -11.14
N LYS A 102 13.58 20.71 -10.81
CA LYS A 102 13.18 21.17 -9.47
C LYS A 102 11.82 20.61 -9.04
N CYS A 103 10.89 20.41 -9.97
CA CYS A 103 9.61 19.78 -9.68
C CYS A 103 9.76 18.29 -9.30
N VAL A 104 10.69 17.58 -9.94
CA VAL A 104 11.00 16.18 -9.61
C VAL A 104 11.64 16.09 -8.22
N SER A 105 12.68 16.90 -7.96
CA SER A 105 13.39 16.86 -6.68
C SER A 105 12.51 17.30 -5.51
N ALA A 106 11.66 18.32 -5.70
CA ALA A 106 10.72 18.76 -4.68
C ALA A 106 9.68 17.67 -4.35
N CYS A 107 9.09 17.03 -5.37
CA CYS A 107 8.14 15.93 -5.18
C CYS A 107 8.81 14.77 -4.42
N ASN A 108 9.99 14.36 -4.85
CA ASN A 108 10.70 13.23 -4.23
C ASN A 108 11.09 13.52 -2.77
N LYS A 109 11.56 14.74 -2.51
CA LYS A 109 11.90 15.18 -1.14
C LYS A 109 10.66 15.23 -0.26
N HIS A 110 9.54 15.75 -0.76
CA HIS A 110 8.35 15.98 0.05
C HIS A 110 7.62 14.68 0.41
N HIS A 111 7.64 13.70 -0.49
CA HIS A 111 6.94 12.42 -0.32
C HIS A 111 7.87 11.27 0.11
N ASN A 112 9.09 11.57 0.54
CA ASN A 112 10.07 10.57 0.97
C ASN A 112 10.33 9.48 -0.10
N ILE A 113 10.26 9.84 -1.38
CA ILE A 113 10.44 8.93 -2.51
C ILE A 113 11.94 8.75 -2.75
N THR A 114 12.40 7.50 -2.85
CA THR A 114 13.81 7.18 -3.13
C THR A 114 14.04 6.73 -4.58
N GLY A 115 15.20 7.11 -5.11
CA GLY A 115 15.78 6.51 -6.32
C GLY A 115 14.94 6.67 -7.59
N LYS A 116 14.65 5.52 -8.24
CA LYS A 116 14.08 5.40 -9.60
C LYS A 116 12.55 5.57 -9.67
N ASN A 117 11.87 5.72 -8.53
CA ASN A 117 10.42 5.69 -8.41
C ASN A 117 9.78 7.09 -8.40
N ALA A 118 10.37 8.07 -9.09
CA ALA A 118 9.84 9.43 -9.13
C ALA A 118 8.38 9.45 -9.65
N TRP A 119 7.49 10.09 -8.88
CA TRP A 119 6.08 10.25 -9.24
C TRP A 119 5.86 11.25 -10.38
N LEU A 120 6.79 12.18 -10.53
CA LEU A 120 6.86 13.16 -11.60
C LEU A 120 8.10 12.86 -12.45
N LYS A 121 7.91 12.72 -13.76
CA LYS A 121 8.99 12.48 -14.73
C LYS A 121 8.97 13.59 -15.77
N VAL A 122 10.11 13.94 -16.34
CA VAL A 122 10.19 14.94 -17.42
C VAL A 122 10.77 14.27 -18.65
N TYR A 123 10.03 14.32 -19.75
CA TYR A 123 10.41 13.71 -21.02
C TYR A 123 10.80 14.80 -22.03
N LYS A 124 11.83 14.52 -22.84
CA LYS A 124 12.10 15.32 -24.04
C LYS A 124 11.18 14.81 -25.15
N MET A 125 10.34 15.68 -25.67
CA MET A 125 9.42 15.38 -26.75
C MET A 125 9.86 16.11 -28.02
N GLN A 126 9.71 15.44 -29.15
CA GLN A 126 9.93 16.02 -30.47
C GLN A 126 9.04 15.24 -31.45
N GLU A 127 8.22 15.95 -32.23
CA GLU A 127 7.24 15.32 -33.13
C GLU A 127 7.90 14.80 -34.40
N SER A 128 8.80 15.60 -34.97
CA SER A 128 9.63 15.24 -36.12
C SER A 128 10.99 15.93 -36.05
N ASN A 129 11.94 15.49 -36.87
CA ASN A 129 13.29 16.07 -36.91
C ASN A 129 13.29 17.59 -37.19
N ASP A 130 12.27 18.09 -37.90
CA ASP A 130 12.14 19.50 -38.28
C ASP A 130 11.40 20.36 -37.22
N THR A 131 10.87 19.74 -36.16
CA THR A 131 10.18 20.46 -35.08
C THR A 131 11.11 20.76 -33.91
N ALA A 132 10.88 21.90 -33.24
CA ALA A 132 11.61 22.24 -32.02
C ALA A 132 11.24 21.27 -30.89
N PRO A 133 12.22 20.69 -30.17
CA PRO A 133 11.92 19.83 -29.03
C PRO A 133 11.37 20.64 -27.86
N TYR A 134 10.50 20.01 -27.06
CA TYR A 134 9.99 20.58 -25.82
C TYR A 134 10.10 19.57 -24.66
N TRP A 135 9.91 20.07 -23.44
CA TRP A 135 9.96 19.25 -22.23
C TRP A 135 8.54 19.02 -21.69
N MET A 136 8.18 17.76 -21.51
CA MET A 136 6.86 17.34 -21.05
C MET A 136 6.97 16.70 -19.65
N PRO A 137 6.60 17.44 -18.59
CA PRO A 137 6.37 16.83 -17.29
C PRO A 137 5.16 15.90 -17.34
N SER A 138 5.36 14.66 -16.91
CA SER A 138 4.33 13.63 -16.81
C SER A 138 4.12 13.25 -15.36
N THR A 139 2.87 13.38 -14.92
CA THR A 139 2.38 13.05 -13.58
C THR A 139 1.10 12.23 -13.68
N CYS A 140 0.55 11.78 -12.54
CA CYS A 140 -0.82 11.28 -12.51
C CYS A 140 -1.79 12.41 -12.86
N GLN A 141 -2.75 12.12 -13.76
CA GLN A 141 -3.72 13.09 -14.25
C GLN A 141 -5.00 13.18 -13.41
N HIS A 142 -5.13 12.38 -12.34
CA HIS A 142 -6.32 12.37 -11.47
C HIS A 142 -7.65 12.25 -12.26
N CYS A 143 -7.67 11.31 -13.22
CA CYS A 143 -8.72 11.15 -14.22
C CYS A 143 -10.14 11.12 -13.62
N ASP A 144 -11.12 11.63 -14.37
CA ASP A 144 -12.49 11.64 -13.90
C ASP A 144 -13.13 10.25 -13.81
N GLN A 145 -12.81 9.40 -14.77
CA GLN A 145 -13.17 7.99 -14.80
C GLN A 145 -11.88 7.15 -14.75
N PRO A 146 -11.29 6.99 -13.55
CA PRO A 146 -9.98 6.36 -13.43
C PRO A 146 -10.06 4.84 -13.60
N ALA A 147 -9.63 4.32 -14.75
CA ALA A 147 -9.53 2.87 -15.00
C ALA A 147 -8.67 2.15 -13.94
N CYS A 148 -7.67 2.83 -13.40
CA CYS A 148 -6.84 2.28 -12.33
C CYS A 148 -7.60 2.01 -11.02
N VAL A 149 -8.72 2.70 -10.76
CA VAL A 149 -9.62 2.44 -9.60
C VAL A 149 -10.48 1.22 -9.86
N THR A 150 -11.07 1.10 -11.05
CA THR A 150 -12.00 0.00 -11.38
C THR A 150 -11.33 -1.37 -11.38
N VAL A 151 -10.02 -1.44 -11.66
CA VAL A 151 -9.27 -2.71 -11.69
C VAL A 151 -8.69 -3.13 -10.33
N CYS A 152 -8.83 -2.33 -9.28
CA CYS A 152 -8.23 -2.66 -7.98
C CYS A 152 -9.12 -3.66 -7.23
N PRO A 153 -8.66 -4.91 -6.98
CA PRO A 153 -9.51 -5.95 -6.38
C PRO A 153 -9.81 -5.72 -4.90
N VAL A 154 -9.05 -4.85 -4.24
CA VAL A 154 -9.12 -4.58 -2.79
C VAL A 154 -9.52 -3.13 -2.48
N ASP A 155 -9.97 -2.38 -3.50
CA ASP A 155 -10.38 -0.97 -3.36
C ASP A 155 -9.33 -0.08 -2.65
N ALA A 156 -8.05 -0.42 -2.84
CA ALA A 156 -6.92 0.33 -2.32
C ALA A 156 -6.73 1.66 -3.05
N THR A 157 -7.15 1.77 -4.32
CA THR A 157 -7.17 3.06 -5.01
C THR A 157 -8.59 3.52 -5.19
N PHE A 158 -8.84 4.79 -4.88
CA PHE A 158 -10.18 5.36 -4.82
C PHE A 158 -10.17 6.80 -5.32
N LYS A 159 -11.34 7.30 -5.70
CA LYS A 159 -11.55 8.70 -6.09
C LYS A 159 -12.32 9.43 -4.99
N ARG A 160 -11.81 10.59 -4.57
CA ARG A 160 -12.48 11.52 -3.66
C ARG A 160 -13.53 12.35 -4.39
N ARG A 161 -14.54 12.86 -3.66
CA ARG A 161 -15.56 13.74 -4.25
C ARG A 161 -14.97 15.07 -4.76
N ASP A 162 -13.84 15.52 -4.23
CA ASP A 162 -13.09 16.70 -4.72
C ASP A 162 -12.24 16.44 -5.97
N GLY A 163 -12.29 15.24 -6.54
CA GLY A 163 -11.63 14.90 -7.81
C GLY A 163 -10.29 14.20 -7.67
N LEU A 164 -9.70 14.16 -6.47
CA LEU A 164 -8.42 13.48 -6.29
C LEU A 164 -8.56 11.96 -6.35
N VAL A 165 -7.76 11.31 -7.18
CA VAL A 165 -7.53 9.87 -7.11
C VAL A 165 -6.41 9.62 -6.10
N LEU A 166 -6.60 8.78 -5.10
CA LEU A 166 -5.62 8.47 -4.06
C LEU A 166 -5.34 6.95 -3.99
N VAL A 167 -4.33 6.59 -3.20
CA VAL A 167 -3.99 5.20 -2.88
C VAL A 167 -3.88 5.05 -1.37
N ASP A 168 -4.57 4.06 -0.85
CA ASP A 168 -4.44 3.52 0.49
C ASP A 168 -3.36 2.42 0.43
N ASN A 169 -2.19 2.72 0.96
CA ASN A 169 -1.07 1.79 0.96
C ASN A 169 -1.29 0.63 1.94
N ASP A 170 -2.10 0.80 2.99
CA ASP A 170 -2.39 -0.26 3.97
C ASP A 170 -3.30 -1.33 3.37
N ARG A 171 -4.21 -0.93 2.46
CA ARG A 171 -5.03 -1.87 1.67
C ARG A 171 -4.32 -2.41 0.43
N CYS A 172 -3.22 -1.81 0.00
CA CYS A 172 -2.59 -2.16 -1.27
C CYS A 172 -1.84 -3.50 -1.18
N ILE A 173 -2.38 -4.54 -1.81
CA ILE A 173 -1.76 -5.87 -1.88
C ILE A 173 -0.64 -6.00 -2.94
N GLY A 174 -0.26 -4.91 -3.61
CA GLY A 174 0.84 -4.95 -4.58
C GLY A 174 0.59 -5.74 -5.87
N CYS A 175 -0.68 -5.98 -6.25
CA CYS A 175 -1.03 -6.75 -7.46
C CYS A 175 -0.70 -6.05 -8.80
N ARG A 176 -0.43 -4.73 -8.78
CA ARG A 176 -0.01 -3.91 -9.94
C ARG A 176 -0.98 -3.81 -11.13
N PHE A 177 -2.19 -4.34 -11.06
CA PHE A 177 -3.18 -4.15 -12.12
C PHE A 177 -3.50 -2.67 -12.39
N CYS A 178 -3.50 -1.85 -11.34
CA CYS A 178 -3.69 -0.41 -11.49
C CYS A 178 -2.58 0.27 -12.32
N MET A 179 -1.36 -0.28 -12.34
CA MET A 179 -0.27 0.21 -13.18
C MET A 179 -0.52 -0.11 -14.65
N ALA A 180 -0.90 -1.36 -14.95
CA ALA A 180 -1.23 -1.79 -16.31
C ALA A 180 -2.45 -1.05 -16.88
N ALA A 181 -3.44 -0.74 -16.05
CA ALA A 181 -4.63 0.00 -16.46
C ALA A 181 -4.41 1.51 -16.64
N CYS A 182 -3.28 2.07 -16.20
CA CYS A 182 -3.03 3.51 -16.30
C CYS A 182 -2.51 3.86 -17.70
N PRO A 183 -3.26 4.63 -18.52
CA PRO A 183 -2.82 4.97 -19.88
C PRO A 183 -1.58 5.87 -19.89
N TYR A 184 -1.27 6.53 -18.78
CA TYR A 184 -0.14 7.43 -18.62
C TYR A 184 1.11 6.76 -18.01
N SER A 185 1.02 5.49 -17.61
CA SER A 185 2.09 4.81 -16.85
C SER A 185 2.58 5.64 -15.64
N ALA A 186 1.67 6.40 -15.01
CA ALA A 186 1.99 7.37 -13.98
C ALA A 186 2.09 6.78 -12.56
N ARG A 187 1.89 5.46 -12.43
CA ARG A 187 2.00 4.72 -11.17
C ARG A 187 3.37 4.06 -11.07
N VAL A 188 3.93 4.02 -9.87
CA VAL A 188 5.23 3.43 -9.57
C VAL A 188 5.05 2.35 -8.51
N PHE A 189 5.87 1.30 -8.58
CA PHE A 189 5.85 0.24 -7.57
C PHE A 189 7.06 0.38 -6.66
N ASN A 190 6.84 0.29 -5.35
CA ASN A 190 7.89 0.37 -4.35
C ASN A 190 8.51 -1.01 -4.11
N TRP A 191 9.63 -1.26 -4.78
CA TRP A 191 10.36 -2.52 -4.66
C TRP A 191 11.20 -2.63 -3.38
N GLU A 192 11.67 -1.49 -2.90
CA GLU A 192 12.60 -1.35 -1.80
C GLU A 192 11.95 -0.56 -0.67
N GLU A 193 12.51 -0.67 0.54
CA GLU A 193 12.13 0.22 1.64
C GLU A 193 12.61 1.64 1.35
N HIS A 194 11.97 2.63 1.97
CA HIS A 194 12.34 4.03 1.83
C HIS A 194 13.71 4.27 2.51
N ASN A 195 14.80 4.03 1.78
CA ASN A 195 16.15 4.35 2.27
C ASN A 195 16.47 5.84 2.01
N GLN A 196 15.86 6.73 2.80
CA GLN A 196 16.39 8.07 3.00
C GLN A 196 17.15 8.00 4.32
N GLY A 197 18.48 7.91 4.28
CA GLY A 197 19.32 7.89 5.48
C GLY A 197 18.95 9.04 6.44
N GLU A 198 19.39 8.93 7.70
CA GLU A 198 19.19 9.72 8.93
C GLU A 198 18.74 11.21 8.85
N ILE A 199 18.87 11.87 7.70
CA ILE A 199 18.49 13.24 7.36
C ILE A 199 16.96 13.48 7.38
N THR A 200 16.10 12.47 7.30
CA THR A 200 14.64 12.64 7.25
C THR A 200 13.90 12.62 8.58
N MET A 201 14.53 12.17 9.68
CA MET A 201 13.83 12.02 10.97
C MET A 201 13.86 13.28 11.85
N ASN A 202 14.62 14.32 11.46
CA ASN A 202 14.86 15.51 12.30
C ASN A 202 14.15 16.80 11.87
N MET A 203 13.28 16.75 10.84
CA MET A 203 12.34 17.86 10.58
C MET A 203 11.02 17.47 11.21
N GLY A 204 10.60 18.21 12.26
CA GLY A 204 9.42 17.95 13.08
C GLY A 204 8.11 17.81 12.29
N MET A 205 7.93 16.65 11.67
CA MET A 205 6.74 16.21 10.96
C MET A 205 6.04 15.23 11.88
N THR A 206 4.96 15.67 12.51
CA THR A 206 4.18 14.91 13.50
C THR A 206 3.40 13.73 12.91
N GLN A 207 3.72 13.25 11.70
CA GLN A 207 2.93 12.26 10.96
C GLN A 207 3.83 11.36 10.09
N ASN A 208 4.71 10.56 10.70
CA ASN A 208 5.52 9.55 9.99
C ASN A 208 4.73 8.28 9.59
N MET A 209 3.42 8.40 9.41
CA MET A 209 2.54 7.26 9.16
C MET A 209 1.88 7.41 7.80
N SER A 210 2.02 6.38 6.96
CA SER A 210 1.26 6.29 5.72
C SER A 210 -0.23 6.32 6.07
N THR A 211 -0.96 7.24 5.46
CA THR A 211 -2.42 7.30 5.59
C THR A 211 -3.06 7.40 4.21
N PRO A 212 -4.32 6.98 4.05
CA PRO A 212 -5.02 7.12 2.77
C PRO A 212 -5.24 8.58 2.36
N GLU A 213 -5.16 9.53 3.30
CA GLU A 213 -5.19 10.97 3.02
C GLU A 213 -3.87 11.51 2.48
N HIS A 214 -2.74 10.91 2.88
CA HIS A 214 -1.38 11.38 2.61
C HIS A 214 -0.60 10.40 1.70
N ALA A 215 -1.32 9.49 1.04
CA ALA A 215 -0.87 8.48 0.06
C ALA A 215 0.63 8.14 0.14
N GLY A 216 1.01 7.23 1.02
CA GLY A 216 2.36 6.67 1.02
C GLY A 216 3.42 7.65 1.49
N MET A 217 3.13 8.46 2.51
CA MET A 217 4.17 9.17 3.27
C MET A 217 4.41 8.48 4.62
N PRO A 218 5.50 7.72 4.82
CA PRO A 218 6.50 7.30 3.83
C PRO A 218 6.02 6.14 2.94
N SER A 219 6.64 5.99 1.75
CA SER A 219 6.29 4.95 0.79
C SER A 219 6.44 3.56 1.42
N ILE A 220 5.43 2.71 1.27
CA ILE A 220 5.43 1.33 1.79
C ILE A 220 5.96 0.37 0.71
N LYS A 221 6.98 -0.42 1.06
CA LYS A 221 7.49 -1.48 0.20
C LYS A 221 6.39 -2.49 -0.14
N GLY A 222 6.33 -2.92 -1.39
CA GLY A 222 5.30 -3.86 -1.85
C GLY A 222 4.02 -3.19 -2.33
N THR A 223 3.92 -1.86 -2.22
CA THR A 223 2.73 -1.10 -2.62
C THR A 223 2.98 -0.25 -3.87
N VAL A 224 1.90 0.34 -4.41
CA VAL A 224 1.94 1.20 -5.60
C VAL A 224 1.69 2.63 -5.18
N ASP A 225 2.58 3.54 -5.59
CA ASP A 225 2.42 4.97 -5.39
C ASP A 225 2.20 5.72 -6.71
N LYS A 226 1.85 7.00 -6.58
CA LYS A 226 1.68 7.95 -7.68
C LYS A 226 1.60 9.37 -7.12
N CYS A 227 1.75 10.36 -8.00
CA CYS A 227 1.39 11.75 -7.69
C CYS A 227 -0.04 11.81 -7.14
N ASP A 228 -0.21 12.45 -5.99
CA ASP A 228 -1.43 12.54 -5.21
C ASP A 228 -2.01 13.96 -5.12
N PHE A 229 -1.37 14.94 -5.79
CA PHE A 229 -1.64 16.38 -5.70
C PHE A 229 -1.33 16.99 -4.32
N CYS A 230 -0.47 16.35 -3.52
CA CYS A 230 -0.01 16.86 -2.24
C CYS A 230 -1.17 17.38 -1.35
N PRO A 231 -2.25 16.59 -1.12
CA PRO A 231 -3.44 17.05 -0.41
C PRO A 231 -3.13 17.52 1.02
N HIS A 232 -2.02 17.05 1.58
CA HIS A 232 -1.49 17.40 2.90
C HIS A 232 -0.83 18.77 2.97
N ALA A 233 -0.44 19.35 1.83
CA ALA A 233 0.12 20.70 1.76
C ALA A 233 -0.98 21.79 1.75
N ILE A 234 -2.25 21.40 1.72
CA ILE A 234 -3.37 22.33 1.78
C ILE A 234 -3.63 22.64 3.26
N GLU A 235 -3.28 23.85 3.69
CA GLU A 235 -3.68 24.37 5.00
C GLU A 235 -5.22 24.34 5.11
N LYS A 236 -5.73 23.71 6.17
CA LYS A 236 -7.16 23.62 6.49
C LYS A 236 -7.62 24.85 7.25
#